data_AF-A0A919GN08-F1
#
_entry.id   AF-A0A919GN08-F1
#
_cell.length_a   1.000
_cell.length_b   1.000
_cell.length_c   1.000
_cell.angle_alpha   90.00
_cell.angle_beta   90.00
_cell.angle_gamma   90.00
#
_symmetry.space_group_name_H-M   'P 1'
#
loop_
_entity.id
_entity.type
_entity.pdbx_description
1 polymer ?
#
loop_
_entity_poly.entity_id
_entity_poly.type
_entity_poly.pdbx_seq_one_letter_code
_entity_poly.pdbx_strand_id
1 'polypeptide(L)'
;MAPTEHLSATSPDTPGTRGDRAASDAERAAVAAAADRLGLTVGEEILEGGSPARVHRARTADGAELVLKVLTAHPGAVDGHDLGSFHGKLRQIQHLAQGAPRLAERYLPVLDTVEGDGWAATTTPYLPSEDLGACLRRGDGDEELFFARNALVMRALLADGYASAASPAPPGHLADVHIGRFLRRLAVLEEHLPELAGQRELVIGGRRQEAPAPLLRRLLRTEKDRLDALAPPRLMFPAHGDANIRNLLFATDGPAGTGLRIIDPRGATDPWDPVYDVAKILFSLTVWDPMLRLGIRVGRDGPHGGYHLGLRNPAYPGYRSAAHHYLDRLDDTDAAAVLAGDPHWKQRLLLTHALHVLAEAPCRLSDRKPKPDADGRHSPPEELALGHYLSGTLLLNDLAAQWAQGAADLDVDRHLAVVTGGPPGH
;
A
#
# COMPACT_ATOMS: atom_id res chain seq x y z
N MET A 1 11.37 -43.36 41.18
CA MET A 1 12.65 -42.67 40.92
C MET A 1 13.41 -43.43 39.84
N ALA A 2 13.34 -42.92 38.62
CA ALA A 2 14.27 -43.13 37.50
C ALA A 2 14.01 -41.95 36.53
N PRO A 3 15.05 -41.29 35.98
CA PRO A 3 14.90 -40.00 35.35
C PRO A 3 14.45 -40.13 33.90
N THR A 4 13.50 -39.28 33.50
CA THR A 4 13.02 -39.14 32.12
C THR A 4 13.96 -38.20 31.38
N GLU A 5 14.57 -38.68 30.32
CA GLU A 5 15.54 -37.94 29.49
C GLU A 5 14.88 -36.73 28.82
N HIS A 6 15.44 -35.53 29.10
CA HIS A 6 15.16 -34.32 28.34
C HIS A 6 15.92 -34.39 27.00
N LEU A 7 15.19 -34.70 25.92
CA LEU A 7 15.67 -34.46 24.56
C LEU A 7 15.58 -32.95 24.28
N SER A 8 16.73 -32.30 24.36
CA SER A 8 17.00 -30.95 23.87
C SER A 8 16.76 -30.92 22.35
N ALA A 9 15.65 -30.33 21.93
CA ALA A 9 15.42 -30.00 20.52
C ALA A 9 16.32 -28.81 20.15
N THR A 10 17.42 -29.12 19.47
CA THR A 10 18.22 -28.16 18.73
C THR A 10 17.34 -27.45 17.69
N SER A 11 17.27 -26.12 17.76
CA SER A 11 16.67 -25.28 16.72
C SER A 11 17.25 -25.62 15.35
N PRO A 12 16.42 -25.88 14.33
CA PRO A 12 16.92 -26.01 12.98
C PRO A 12 17.33 -24.61 12.47
N ASP A 13 18.63 -24.46 12.23
CA ASP A 13 19.20 -23.39 11.42
C ASP A 13 18.38 -23.24 10.12
N THR A 14 17.79 -22.07 9.94
CA THR A 14 17.01 -21.74 8.74
C THR A 14 17.98 -21.53 7.56
N PRO A 15 17.77 -22.17 6.40
CA PRO A 15 18.68 -22.06 5.26
C PRO A 15 18.49 -20.72 4.52
N GLY A 16 19.00 -19.63 5.10
CA GLY A 16 19.27 -18.36 4.41
C GLY A 16 20.71 -18.33 3.90
N THR A 17 21.01 -19.15 2.88
CA THR A 17 22.38 -19.56 2.56
C THR A 17 22.96 -18.73 1.41
N ARG A 18 23.84 -17.79 1.76
CA ARG A 18 24.79 -17.07 0.87
C ARG A 18 24.22 -15.99 -0.07
N GLY A 19 23.06 -16.20 -0.70
CA GLY A 19 22.44 -15.22 -1.62
C GLY A 19 21.99 -13.94 -0.92
N ASP A 20 21.27 -14.07 0.21
CA ASP A 20 20.76 -12.93 0.98
C ASP A 20 21.89 -12.08 1.59
N ARG A 21 23.00 -12.71 1.96
CA ARG A 21 24.19 -11.99 2.47
C ARG A 21 24.82 -11.14 1.38
N ALA A 22 25.02 -11.70 0.18
CA ALA A 22 25.61 -10.97 -0.94
C ALA A 22 24.74 -9.79 -1.41
N ALA A 23 23.41 -9.97 -1.46
CA ALA A 23 22.47 -8.88 -1.75
C ALA A 23 22.54 -7.79 -0.67
N SER A 24 22.58 -8.18 0.60
CA SER A 24 22.72 -7.25 1.73
C SER A 24 24.06 -6.51 1.73
N ASP A 25 25.16 -7.16 1.31
CA ASP A 25 26.48 -6.53 1.14
C ASP A 25 26.47 -5.50 0.00
N ALA A 26 25.85 -5.83 -1.14
CA ALA A 26 25.71 -4.91 -2.27
C ALA A 26 24.89 -3.67 -1.92
N GLU A 27 23.78 -3.83 -1.18
CA GLU A 27 22.98 -2.72 -0.68
C GLU A 27 23.77 -1.82 0.29
N ARG A 28 24.53 -2.40 1.22
CA ARG A 28 25.42 -1.63 2.11
C ARG A 28 26.49 -0.87 1.34
N ALA A 29 27.11 -1.51 0.35
CA ALA A 29 28.10 -0.87 -0.50
C ALA A 29 27.50 0.29 -1.30
N ALA A 30 26.28 0.13 -1.83
CA ALA A 30 25.56 1.20 -2.51
C ALA A 30 25.25 2.39 -1.59
N VAL A 31 24.82 2.14 -0.35
CA VAL A 31 24.59 3.20 0.65
C VAL A 31 25.88 3.95 0.96
N ALA A 32 26.98 3.24 1.22
CA ALA A 32 28.27 3.86 1.47
C ALA A 32 28.76 4.68 0.27
N ALA A 33 28.68 4.13 -0.94
CA ALA A 33 29.07 4.83 -2.15
C ALA A 33 28.22 6.08 -2.44
N ALA A 34 26.91 6.02 -2.17
CA ALA A 34 26.02 7.18 -2.29
C ALA A 34 26.39 8.27 -1.26
N ALA A 35 26.62 7.88 -0.01
CA ALA A 35 26.98 8.79 1.06
C ALA A 35 28.34 9.47 0.81
N ASP A 36 29.36 8.72 0.39
CA ASP A 36 30.67 9.26 0.06
C ASP A 36 30.60 10.30 -1.06
N ARG A 37 29.83 10.02 -2.12
CA ARG A 37 29.66 10.95 -3.25
C ARG A 37 28.92 12.23 -2.87
N LEU A 38 28.00 12.14 -1.92
CA LEU A 38 27.20 13.25 -1.44
C LEU A 38 27.82 13.96 -0.22
N GLY A 39 28.96 13.49 0.28
CA GLY A 39 29.61 14.04 1.47
C GLY A 39 28.76 13.90 2.75
N LEU A 40 28.06 12.78 2.90
CA LEU A 40 27.11 12.54 3.98
C LEU A 40 27.66 11.61 5.05
N THR A 41 27.37 11.93 6.31
CA THR A 41 27.46 10.98 7.42
C THR A 41 26.13 10.25 7.54
N VAL A 42 26.12 8.94 7.31
CA VAL A 42 24.91 8.10 7.43
C VAL A 42 24.66 7.75 8.90
N GLY A 43 23.42 7.97 9.34
CA GLY A 43 22.92 7.60 10.66
C GLY A 43 22.02 6.37 10.61
N GLU A 44 20.99 6.39 11.45
CA GLU A 44 20.04 5.28 11.60
C GLU A 44 19.25 4.99 10.31
N GLU A 45 18.96 3.72 10.06
CA GLU A 45 18.01 3.31 9.01
C GLU A 45 16.58 3.57 9.48
N ILE A 46 15.79 4.25 8.64
CA ILE A 46 14.36 4.47 8.85
C ILE A 46 13.61 3.24 8.32
N LEU A 47 13.09 2.43 9.23
CA LEU A 47 12.40 1.16 8.92
C LEU A 47 10.88 1.29 8.71
N GLU A 48 10.38 2.52 8.56
CA GLU A 48 8.94 2.77 8.46
C GLU A 48 8.38 2.65 7.03
N GLY A 49 9.21 2.31 6.03
CA GLY A 49 8.77 2.10 4.63
C GLY A 49 8.40 0.65 4.28
N GLY A 50 7.56 0.46 3.25
CA GLY A 50 7.22 -0.85 2.67
C GLY A 50 7.88 -1.12 1.30
N SER A 51 8.91 -0.33 0.97
CA SER A 51 9.68 -0.37 -0.27
C SER A 51 11.01 -1.11 -0.05
N PRO A 52 11.60 -1.74 -1.08
CA PRO A 52 12.93 -2.35 -0.97
C PRO A 52 14.07 -1.33 -0.76
N ALA A 53 13.84 -0.02 -1.00
CA ALA A 53 14.87 1.00 -0.84
C ALA A 53 15.38 1.13 0.61
N ARG A 54 16.69 1.35 0.77
CA ARG A 54 17.39 1.73 2.01
C ARG A 54 17.20 3.21 2.26
N VAL A 55 16.59 3.54 3.39
CA VAL A 55 16.26 4.91 3.78
C VAL A 55 16.98 5.19 5.08
N HIS A 56 17.86 6.17 5.10
CA HIS A 56 18.66 6.51 6.27
C HIS A 56 18.49 7.97 6.62
N ARG A 57 18.49 8.28 7.91
CA ARG A 57 18.82 9.65 8.34
C ARG A 57 20.29 9.89 8.01
N ALA A 58 20.61 11.05 7.48
CA ALA A 58 21.96 11.44 7.10
C ALA A 58 22.23 12.88 7.51
N ARG A 59 23.50 13.26 7.59
CA ARG A 59 23.92 14.61 7.92
C ARG A 59 25.03 15.10 7.01
N THR A 60 24.94 16.33 6.55
CA THR A 60 25.99 17.03 5.80
C THR A 60 27.11 17.51 6.73
N ALA A 61 28.25 17.93 6.16
CA ALA A 61 29.40 18.42 6.94
C ALA A 61 29.09 19.69 7.77
N ASP A 62 28.14 20.52 7.33
CA ASP A 62 27.68 21.72 8.04
C ASP A 62 26.56 21.44 9.06
N GLY A 63 26.13 20.18 9.19
CA GLY A 63 25.20 19.72 10.22
C GLY A 63 23.73 19.65 9.79
N ALA A 64 23.39 19.97 8.54
CA ALA A 64 22.02 19.84 8.05
C ALA A 64 21.56 18.37 8.00
N GLU A 65 20.32 18.12 8.41
CA GLU A 65 19.75 16.78 8.47
C GLU A 65 18.94 16.44 7.23
N LEU A 66 19.26 15.28 6.64
CA LEU A 66 18.70 14.79 5.39
C LEU A 66 18.18 13.37 5.56
N VAL A 67 17.38 12.93 4.60
CA VAL A 67 17.06 11.53 4.35
C VAL A 67 17.79 11.10 3.10
N LEU A 68 18.62 10.06 3.20
CA LEU A 68 19.26 9.38 2.07
C LEU A 68 18.43 8.14 1.71
N LYS A 69 17.85 8.13 0.51
CA LYS A 69 17.11 6.99 -0.03
C LYS A 69 17.87 6.35 -1.18
N VAL A 70 18.24 5.07 -1.05
CA VAL A 70 19.04 4.30 -1.99
C VAL A 70 18.28 3.07 -2.44
N LEU A 71 18.21 2.83 -3.75
CA LEU A 71 17.65 1.62 -4.35
C LEU A 71 18.71 0.93 -5.19
N THR A 72 18.87 -0.39 -4.97
CA THR A 72 19.70 -1.26 -5.81
C THR A 72 18.84 -2.03 -6.79
N ALA A 73 19.35 -2.28 -8.00
CA ALA A 73 18.72 -3.15 -8.98
C ALA A 73 18.60 -4.57 -8.43
N HIS A 74 17.46 -5.22 -8.68
CA HIS A 74 17.22 -6.59 -8.25
C HIS A 74 16.42 -7.37 -9.32
N PRO A 75 16.81 -8.62 -9.66
CA PRO A 75 16.03 -9.48 -10.53
C PRO A 75 14.65 -9.81 -9.95
N GLY A 76 13.57 -9.68 -10.72
CA GLY A 76 12.22 -10.00 -10.25
C GLY A 76 11.54 -8.93 -9.39
N ALA A 77 12.08 -7.71 -9.34
CA ALA A 77 11.34 -6.57 -8.81
C ALA A 77 10.06 -6.36 -9.65
N VAL A 78 8.91 -6.25 -8.99
CA VAL A 78 7.64 -5.94 -9.66
C VAL A 78 7.54 -4.44 -9.98
N ASP A 79 6.77 -4.08 -11.01
CA ASP A 79 6.57 -2.68 -11.43
C ASP A 79 6.31 -1.73 -10.24
N GLY A 80 7.15 -0.70 -10.10
CA GLY A 80 7.10 0.27 -9.01
C GLY A 80 8.24 0.14 -7.99
N HIS A 81 8.95 -1.00 -7.99
CA HIS A 81 10.05 -1.32 -7.05
C HIS A 81 11.43 -1.37 -7.73
N ASP A 82 11.50 -1.03 -9.02
CA ASP A 82 12.71 -1.03 -9.84
C ASP A 82 13.32 0.37 -10.03
N LEU A 83 14.53 0.44 -10.59
CA LEU A 83 15.25 1.70 -10.86
C LEU A 83 14.52 2.61 -11.87
N GLY A 84 13.80 2.04 -12.85
CA GLY A 84 13.01 2.82 -13.80
C GLY A 84 11.88 3.57 -13.11
N SER A 85 11.20 2.90 -12.18
CA SER A 85 10.19 3.50 -11.31
C SER A 85 10.79 4.58 -10.41
N PHE A 86 11.99 4.36 -9.86
CA PHE A 86 12.71 5.34 -9.05
C PHE A 86 12.97 6.65 -9.82
N HIS A 87 13.48 6.57 -11.05
CA HIS A 87 13.67 7.75 -11.92
C HIS A 87 12.33 8.37 -12.36
N GLY A 88 11.30 7.55 -12.53
CA GLY A 88 9.93 8.01 -12.80
C GLY A 88 9.44 9.03 -11.75
N LYS A 89 9.74 8.80 -10.47
CA LYS A 89 9.33 9.69 -9.36
C LYS A 89 9.89 11.10 -9.51
N LEU A 90 11.16 11.22 -9.90
CA LEU A 90 11.82 12.51 -10.11
C LEU A 90 11.16 13.30 -11.25
N ARG A 91 10.87 12.63 -12.36
CA ARG A 91 10.15 13.24 -13.49
C ARG A 91 8.75 13.68 -13.09
N GLN A 92 8.06 12.89 -12.29
CA GLN A 92 6.74 13.25 -11.79
C GLN A 92 6.79 14.49 -10.89
N ILE A 93 7.75 14.58 -9.95
CA ILE A 93 7.89 15.77 -9.08
C ILE A 93 8.14 17.04 -9.92
N GLN A 94 8.98 16.96 -10.95
CA GLN A 94 9.20 18.08 -11.87
C GLN A 94 7.92 18.44 -12.65
N HIS A 95 7.18 17.43 -13.10
CA HIS A 95 5.93 17.63 -13.81
C HIS A 95 4.83 18.24 -12.94
N LEU A 96 4.76 17.86 -11.65
CA LEU A 96 3.88 18.45 -10.65
C LEU A 96 4.12 19.95 -10.50
N ALA A 97 5.39 20.37 -10.40
CA ALA A 97 5.75 21.78 -10.24
C ALA A 97 5.24 22.67 -11.40
N GLN A 98 5.08 22.09 -12.59
CA GLN A 98 4.61 22.81 -13.78
C GLN A 98 3.08 22.78 -13.91
N GLY A 99 2.46 21.62 -13.67
CA GLY A 99 1.03 21.42 -13.95
C GLY A 99 0.10 21.56 -12.74
N ALA A 100 0.62 21.46 -11.51
CA ALA A 100 -0.15 21.55 -10.26
C ALA A 100 0.72 22.15 -9.12
N PRO A 101 1.14 23.43 -9.24
CA PRO A 101 2.15 24.02 -8.35
C PRO A 101 1.72 24.03 -6.87
N ARG A 102 0.43 24.20 -6.57
CA ARG A 102 -0.09 24.20 -5.18
C ARG A 102 0.07 22.84 -4.51
N LEU A 103 -0.16 21.75 -5.25
CA LEU A 103 0.14 20.41 -4.77
C LEU A 103 1.66 20.19 -4.70
N ALA A 104 2.42 20.66 -5.68
CA ALA A 104 3.88 20.50 -5.71
C ALA A 104 4.57 21.10 -4.47
N GLU A 105 4.07 22.22 -3.94
CA GLU A 105 4.55 22.83 -2.68
C GLU A 105 4.40 21.92 -1.45
N ARG A 106 3.55 20.88 -1.52
CA ARG A 106 3.36 19.90 -0.46
C ARG A 106 4.33 18.72 -0.58
N TYR A 107 4.96 18.50 -1.73
CA TYR A 107 5.94 17.43 -1.86
C TYR A 107 7.26 17.82 -1.21
N LEU A 108 7.94 16.87 -0.56
CA LEU A 108 9.32 17.12 -0.14
C LEU A 108 10.21 17.31 -1.37
N PRO A 109 11.04 18.37 -1.42
CA PRO A 109 11.94 18.58 -2.54
C PRO A 109 13.03 17.52 -2.52
N VAL A 110 13.37 17.02 -3.70
CA VAL A 110 14.60 16.24 -3.91
C VAL A 110 15.74 17.24 -4.06
N LEU A 111 16.74 17.12 -3.19
CA LEU A 111 17.89 18.03 -3.17
C LEU A 111 18.96 17.54 -4.14
N ASP A 112 19.33 16.26 -4.02
CA ASP A 112 20.37 15.65 -4.84
C ASP A 112 19.90 14.31 -5.41
N THR A 113 20.49 13.92 -6.53
CA THR A 113 20.36 12.60 -7.13
C THR A 113 21.73 12.11 -7.59
N VAL A 114 22.07 10.88 -7.25
CA VAL A 114 23.31 10.23 -7.69
C VAL A 114 23.04 8.80 -8.13
N GLU A 115 23.75 8.36 -9.16
CA GLU A 115 23.60 7.03 -9.74
C GLU A 115 24.95 6.30 -9.77
N GLY A 116 24.93 5.00 -9.53
CA GLY A 116 26.08 4.12 -9.70
C GLY A 116 25.73 2.86 -10.45
N ASP A 117 26.69 1.94 -10.56
CA ASP A 117 26.48 0.69 -11.27
C ASP A 117 25.47 -0.18 -10.51
N GLY A 118 24.26 -0.32 -11.08
CA GLY A 118 23.17 -1.10 -10.49
C GLY A 118 22.49 -0.44 -9.28
N TRP A 119 22.63 0.87 -9.05
CA TRP A 119 21.91 1.56 -7.96
C TRP A 119 21.68 3.05 -8.23
N ALA A 120 20.66 3.61 -7.58
CA ALA A 120 20.37 5.04 -7.60
C ALA A 120 20.03 5.55 -6.19
N ALA A 121 20.34 6.81 -5.91
CA ALA A 121 20.05 7.45 -4.64
C ALA A 121 19.52 8.88 -4.80
N THR A 122 18.74 9.30 -3.82
CA THR A 122 18.19 10.65 -3.71
C THR A 122 18.29 11.14 -2.27
N THR A 123 18.38 12.46 -2.09
CA THR A 123 18.29 13.13 -0.79
C THR A 123 17.06 14.01 -0.70
N THR A 124 16.44 14.06 0.47
CA THR A 124 15.40 15.03 0.82
C THR A 124 15.71 15.63 2.20
N PRO A 125 15.14 16.80 2.56
CA PRO A 125 15.24 17.30 3.93
C PRO A 125 14.66 16.30 4.92
N TYR A 126 15.33 16.10 6.06
CA TYR A 126 14.72 15.38 7.18
C TYR A 126 13.68 16.26 7.86
N LEU A 127 12.47 15.73 8.02
CA LEU A 127 11.37 16.40 8.70
C LEU A 127 10.93 15.54 9.89
N PRO A 128 11.04 16.04 11.14
CA PRO A 128 10.34 15.46 12.28
C PRO A 128 8.84 15.40 11.99
N SER A 129 8.35 14.20 11.74
CA SER A 129 6.99 13.97 11.26
C SER A 129 6.47 12.60 11.64
N GLU A 130 5.16 12.46 11.53
CA GLU A 130 4.47 11.18 11.65
C GLU A 130 3.53 10.97 10.47
N ASP A 131 3.22 9.71 10.17
CA ASP A 131 2.27 9.36 9.11
C ASP A 131 0.82 9.71 9.49
N LEU A 132 -0.06 9.84 8.47
CA LEU A 132 -1.47 10.20 8.65
C LEU A 132 -2.18 9.32 9.68
N GLY A 133 -1.89 8.01 9.71
CA GLY A 133 -2.50 7.05 10.62
C GLY A 133 -1.93 7.04 12.04
N ALA A 134 -0.87 7.80 12.34
CA ALA A 134 -0.19 7.72 13.63
C ALA A 134 -1.10 8.04 14.83
N CYS A 135 -2.01 8.99 14.67
CA CYS A 135 -2.98 9.38 15.69
C CYS A 135 -3.98 8.25 16.03
N LEU A 136 -4.34 7.40 15.07
CA LEU A 136 -5.26 6.28 15.28
C LEU A 136 -4.62 5.09 16.02
N ARG A 137 -3.30 5.06 16.12
CA ARG A 137 -2.55 3.98 16.80
C ARG A 137 -2.30 4.23 18.29
N ARG A 138 -2.72 5.40 18.81
CA ARG A 138 -2.45 5.82 20.20
C ARG A 138 -3.68 5.60 21.07
N GLY A 139 -3.56 4.84 22.16
CA GLY A 139 -4.68 4.59 23.08
C GLY A 139 -5.90 4.06 22.33
N ASP A 140 -7.06 4.72 22.50
CA ASP A 140 -8.31 4.38 21.80
C ASP A 140 -8.36 4.91 20.35
N GLY A 141 -7.35 5.68 19.92
CA GLY A 141 -7.27 6.35 18.61
C GLY A 141 -7.92 7.73 18.62
N ASP A 142 -7.26 8.70 17.98
CA ASP A 142 -7.80 10.06 17.78
C ASP A 142 -8.35 10.20 16.36
N GLU A 143 -9.60 9.78 16.20
CA GLU A 143 -10.30 9.75 14.91
C GLU A 143 -10.64 11.14 14.37
N GLU A 144 -10.96 12.08 15.24
CA GLU A 144 -11.21 13.48 14.83
C GLU A 144 -9.94 14.12 14.28
N LEU A 145 -8.78 13.90 14.93
CA LEU A 145 -7.51 14.38 14.38
C LEU A 145 -7.18 13.69 13.05
N PHE A 146 -7.45 12.39 12.91
CA PHE A 146 -7.26 11.68 11.65
C PHE A 146 -8.09 12.32 10.53
N PHE A 147 -9.38 12.55 10.74
CA PHE A 147 -10.24 13.13 9.71
C PHE A 147 -9.94 14.60 9.41
N ALA A 148 -9.55 15.39 10.41
CA ALA A 148 -9.06 16.75 10.19
C ALA A 148 -7.81 16.76 9.29
N ARG A 149 -6.86 15.84 9.54
CA ARG A 149 -5.67 15.64 8.70
C ARG A 149 -6.03 15.09 7.31
N ASN A 150 -6.95 14.12 7.24
CA ASN A 150 -7.39 13.53 5.98
C ASN A 150 -8.09 14.56 5.10
N ALA A 151 -8.87 15.49 5.66
CA ALA A 151 -9.48 16.59 4.90
C ALA A 151 -8.43 17.48 4.22
N LEU A 152 -7.30 17.76 4.90
CA LEU A 152 -6.18 18.48 4.28
C LEU A 152 -5.50 17.69 3.18
N VAL A 153 -5.36 16.36 3.35
CA VAL A 153 -4.85 15.48 2.30
C VAL A 153 -5.79 15.46 1.10
N MET A 154 -7.10 15.30 1.31
CA MET A 154 -8.11 15.31 0.24
C MET A 154 -8.11 16.63 -0.51
N ARG A 155 -8.02 17.77 0.20
CA ARG A 155 -7.84 19.07 -0.44
C ARG A 155 -6.58 19.12 -1.30
N ALA A 156 -5.44 18.70 -0.75
CA ALA A 156 -4.17 18.74 -1.48
C ALA A 156 -4.20 17.85 -2.73
N LEU A 157 -4.61 16.58 -2.59
CA LEU A 157 -4.63 15.64 -3.69
C LEU A 157 -5.72 15.96 -4.71
N LEU A 158 -6.93 16.28 -4.27
CA LEU A 158 -8.09 16.42 -5.15
C LEU A 158 -8.22 17.86 -5.69
N ALA A 159 -8.30 18.86 -4.82
CA ALA A 159 -8.55 20.24 -5.23
C ALA A 159 -7.30 20.95 -5.76
N ASP A 160 -6.16 20.83 -5.07
CA ASP A 160 -4.90 21.43 -5.52
C ASP A 160 -4.16 20.55 -6.55
N GLY A 161 -4.54 19.26 -6.65
CA GLY A 161 -4.01 18.26 -7.56
C GLY A 161 -4.98 17.96 -8.70
N TYR A 162 -5.71 16.85 -8.59
CA TYR A 162 -6.54 16.26 -9.66
C TYR A 162 -7.49 17.24 -10.37
N ALA A 163 -7.97 18.29 -9.71
CA ALA A 163 -8.78 19.32 -10.35
C ALA A 163 -8.02 20.20 -11.36
N SER A 164 -6.69 20.08 -11.44
CA SER A 164 -5.83 20.92 -12.30
C SER A 164 -6.05 20.65 -13.78
N ALA A 165 -6.24 19.38 -14.17
CA ALA A 165 -6.56 19.02 -15.55
C ALA A 165 -7.32 17.69 -15.60
N ALA A 166 -8.22 17.57 -16.58
CA ALA A 166 -9.01 16.37 -16.79
C ALA A 166 -9.16 16.06 -18.28
N SER A 167 -9.21 14.76 -18.60
CA SER A 167 -9.51 14.23 -19.93
C SER A 167 -10.56 13.12 -19.83
N PRO A 168 -11.40 12.91 -20.86
CA PRO A 168 -12.29 11.75 -20.88
C PRO A 168 -11.50 10.45 -20.68
N ALA A 169 -12.04 9.51 -19.89
CA ALA A 169 -11.42 8.21 -19.75
C ALA A 169 -11.62 7.38 -21.02
N PRO A 170 -10.60 6.64 -21.48
CA PRO A 170 -10.76 5.73 -22.60
C PRO A 170 -11.73 4.58 -22.22
N PRO A 171 -12.50 4.05 -23.18
CA PRO A 171 -13.33 2.87 -22.95
C PRO A 171 -12.49 1.71 -22.39
N GLY A 172 -13.02 1.00 -21.40
CA GLY A 172 -12.33 -0.15 -20.79
C GLY A 172 -11.25 0.20 -19.75
N HIS A 173 -11.03 1.49 -19.42
CA HIS A 173 -9.98 1.91 -18.49
C HIS A 173 -9.97 1.13 -17.17
N LEU A 174 -11.13 0.92 -16.54
CA LEU A 174 -11.26 0.15 -15.30
C LEU A 174 -10.71 -1.28 -15.45
N ALA A 175 -11.03 -1.94 -16.57
CA ALA A 175 -10.59 -3.30 -16.86
C ALA A 175 -9.08 -3.35 -17.12
N ASP A 176 -8.53 -2.43 -17.90
CA ASP A 176 -7.12 -2.46 -18.30
C ASP A 176 -6.18 -2.04 -17.16
N VAL A 177 -6.59 -1.05 -16.39
CA VAL A 177 -5.76 -0.40 -15.38
C VAL A 177 -5.99 -0.98 -13.99
N HIS A 178 -7.22 -1.00 -13.49
CA HIS A 178 -7.47 -1.46 -12.11
C HIS A 178 -7.44 -2.99 -12.04
N ILE A 179 -8.25 -3.67 -12.85
CA ILE A 179 -8.32 -5.14 -12.87
C ILE A 179 -7.06 -5.74 -13.50
N GLY A 180 -6.66 -5.22 -14.66
CA GLY A 180 -5.53 -5.71 -15.43
C GLY A 180 -4.21 -5.65 -14.66
N ARG A 181 -4.04 -4.70 -13.74
CA ARG A 181 -2.84 -4.62 -12.90
C ARG A 181 -2.64 -5.86 -12.04
N PHE A 182 -3.68 -6.34 -11.36
CA PHE A 182 -3.56 -7.58 -10.59
C PHE A 182 -3.31 -8.77 -11.52
N LEU A 183 -4.08 -8.89 -12.61
CA LEU A 183 -3.97 -10.01 -13.55
C LEU A 183 -2.56 -10.12 -14.17
N ARG A 184 -1.92 -8.99 -14.51
CA ARG A 184 -0.54 -8.98 -15.03
C ARG A 184 0.49 -9.45 -14.01
N ARG A 185 0.23 -9.23 -12.72
CA ARG A 185 1.15 -9.61 -11.62
C ARG A 185 0.89 -11.01 -11.06
N LEU A 186 -0.22 -11.64 -11.44
CA LEU A 186 -0.62 -12.95 -10.92
C LEU A 186 0.43 -14.02 -11.19
N ALA A 187 1.07 -14.02 -12.36
CA ALA A 187 2.09 -15.02 -12.70
C ALA A 187 3.26 -15.01 -11.71
N VAL A 188 3.69 -13.82 -11.26
CA VAL A 188 4.76 -13.68 -10.25
C VAL A 188 4.32 -14.31 -8.91
N LEU A 189 3.05 -14.11 -8.55
CA LEU A 189 2.48 -14.69 -7.33
C LEU A 189 2.39 -16.22 -7.42
N GLU A 190 1.92 -16.76 -8.55
CA GLU A 190 1.79 -18.20 -8.78
C GLU A 190 3.13 -18.92 -8.83
N GLU A 191 4.21 -18.24 -9.25
CA GLU A 191 5.57 -18.76 -9.20
C GLU A 191 6.08 -18.97 -7.77
N HIS A 192 5.76 -18.04 -6.86
CA HIS A 192 6.23 -18.07 -5.47
C HIS A 192 5.27 -18.78 -4.51
N LEU A 193 3.98 -18.86 -4.87
CA LEU A 193 2.92 -19.54 -4.12
C LEU A 193 2.23 -20.57 -5.05
N PRO A 194 2.91 -21.66 -5.41
CA PRO A 194 2.43 -22.64 -6.38
C PRO A 194 1.12 -23.32 -5.96
N GLU A 195 0.79 -23.31 -4.66
CA GLU A 195 -0.49 -23.80 -4.17
C GLU A 195 -1.70 -22.99 -4.65
N LEU A 196 -1.49 -21.72 -5.04
CA LEU A 196 -2.52 -20.85 -5.60
C LEU A 196 -2.67 -21.01 -7.12
N ALA A 197 -1.64 -21.54 -7.78
CA ALA A 197 -1.58 -21.62 -9.24
C ALA A 197 -2.73 -22.47 -9.80
N GLY A 198 -3.50 -21.87 -10.71
CA GLY A 198 -4.61 -22.55 -11.39
C GLY A 198 -5.82 -22.91 -10.50
N GLN A 199 -5.84 -22.48 -9.23
CA GLN A 199 -6.98 -22.70 -8.36
C GLN A 199 -8.23 -21.99 -8.89
N ARG A 200 -9.36 -22.68 -8.87
CA ARG A 200 -10.67 -22.10 -9.21
C ARG A 200 -11.42 -21.61 -7.98
N GLU A 201 -11.21 -22.29 -6.86
CA GLU A 201 -11.86 -22.01 -5.59
C GLU A 201 -10.86 -22.15 -4.45
N LEU A 202 -11.10 -21.43 -3.37
CA LEU A 202 -10.34 -21.45 -2.13
C LEU A 202 -11.31 -21.62 -0.97
N VAL A 203 -10.90 -22.33 0.08
CA VAL A 203 -11.65 -22.36 1.34
C VAL A 203 -10.94 -21.43 2.31
N ILE A 204 -11.62 -20.38 2.77
CA ILE A 204 -11.06 -19.37 3.68
C ILE A 204 -12.01 -19.20 4.86
N GLY A 205 -11.55 -19.45 6.08
CA GLY A 205 -12.40 -19.41 7.28
C GLY A 205 -13.64 -20.31 7.18
N GLY A 206 -13.48 -21.49 6.56
CA GLY A 206 -14.57 -22.45 6.30
C GLY A 206 -15.52 -22.08 5.16
N ARG A 207 -15.34 -20.94 4.48
CA ARG A 207 -16.18 -20.50 3.37
C ARG A 207 -15.51 -20.78 2.04
N ARG A 208 -16.26 -21.33 1.08
CA ARG A 208 -15.80 -21.47 -0.31
C ARG A 208 -15.86 -20.12 -1.01
N GLN A 209 -14.76 -19.72 -1.61
CA GLN A 209 -14.57 -18.47 -2.33
C GLN A 209 -14.07 -18.80 -3.73
N GLU A 210 -14.57 -18.11 -4.75
CA GLU A 210 -13.96 -18.22 -6.08
C GLU A 210 -12.60 -17.52 -6.06
N ALA A 211 -11.59 -18.12 -6.69
CA ALA A 211 -10.27 -17.51 -6.78
C ALA A 211 -10.37 -16.17 -7.56
N PRO A 212 -9.56 -15.14 -7.22
CA PRO A 212 -9.68 -13.81 -7.82
C PRO A 212 -9.63 -13.77 -9.35
N ALA A 213 -8.74 -14.53 -9.98
CA ALA A 213 -8.57 -14.49 -11.43
C ALA A 213 -9.79 -15.02 -12.22
N PRO A 214 -10.33 -16.23 -11.94
CA PRO A 214 -11.57 -16.68 -12.57
C PRO A 214 -12.75 -15.79 -12.22
N LEU A 215 -12.85 -15.28 -10.98
CA LEU A 215 -13.91 -14.37 -10.57
C LEU A 215 -13.89 -13.06 -11.40
N LEU A 216 -12.75 -12.39 -11.50
CA LEU A 216 -12.61 -11.15 -12.30
C LEU A 216 -12.94 -11.39 -13.77
N ARG A 217 -12.45 -12.49 -14.36
CA ARG A 217 -12.78 -12.87 -15.74
C ARG A 217 -14.26 -13.15 -15.94
N ARG A 218 -14.94 -13.72 -14.93
CA ARG A 218 -16.39 -13.92 -14.96
C ARG A 218 -17.11 -12.58 -14.91
N LEU A 219 -16.78 -11.72 -13.94
CA LEU A 219 -17.38 -10.39 -13.80
C LEU A 219 -17.22 -9.55 -15.07
N LEU A 220 -16.05 -9.56 -15.71
CA LEU A 220 -15.82 -8.88 -16.99
C LEU A 220 -16.75 -9.37 -18.13
N ARG A 221 -17.25 -10.61 -18.05
CA ARG A 221 -18.17 -11.19 -19.04
C ARG A 221 -19.63 -11.04 -18.66
N THR A 222 -19.97 -11.23 -17.38
CA THR A 222 -21.37 -11.34 -16.92
C THR A 222 -21.90 -10.06 -16.31
N GLU A 223 -21.04 -9.18 -15.81
CA GLU A 223 -21.37 -7.92 -15.13
C GLU A 223 -20.85 -6.70 -15.90
N LYS A 224 -20.72 -6.82 -17.23
CA LYS A 224 -20.08 -5.79 -18.06
C LYS A 224 -20.73 -4.42 -17.89
N ASP A 225 -22.06 -4.33 -17.97
CA ASP A 225 -22.79 -3.06 -17.87
C ASP A 225 -22.56 -2.39 -16.51
N ARG A 226 -22.48 -3.18 -15.43
CA ARG A 226 -22.19 -2.68 -14.09
C ARG A 226 -20.74 -2.19 -14.00
N LEU A 227 -19.77 -2.94 -14.51
CA LEU A 227 -18.37 -2.51 -14.55
C LEU A 227 -18.15 -1.27 -15.42
N ASP A 228 -18.87 -1.15 -16.54
CA ASP A 228 -18.85 0.04 -17.39
C ASP A 228 -19.42 1.26 -16.64
N ALA A 229 -20.52 1.08 -15.89
CA ALA A 229 -21.09 2.13 -15.04
C ALA A 229 -20.16 2.56 -13.91
N LEU A 230 -19.32 1.65 -13.41
CA LEU A 230 -18.29 1.98 -12.43
C LEU A 230 -17.10 2.71 -13.03
N ALA A 231 -16.84 2.61 -14.34
CA ALA A 231 -15.64 3.20 -14.93
C ALA A 231 -15.60 4.73 -14.71
N PRO A 232 -14.41 5.30 -14.43
CA PRO A 232 -14.30 6.75 -14.25
C PRO A 232 -14.71 7.46 -15.55
N PRO A 233 -15.54 8.51 -15.50
CA PRO A 233 -15.90 9.26 -16.71
C PRO A 233 -14.71 10.08 -17.24
N ARG A 234 -13.80 10.45 -16.35
CA ARG A 234 -12.65 11.32 -16.61
C ARG A 234 -11.43 10.81 -15.85
N LEU A 235 -10.28 10.89 -16.49
CA LEU A 235 -8.98 10.80 -15.84
C LEU A 235 -8.48 12.21 -15.56
N MET A 236 -7.75 12.36 -14.47
CA MET A 236 -7.37 13.65 -13.93
C MET A 236 -5.88 13.68 -13.59
N PHE A 237 -5.31 14.87 -13.63
CA PHE A 237 -3.90 15.09 -13.36
C PHE A 237 -3.72 16.09 -12.22
N PRO A 238 -2.72 15.89 -11.35
CA PRO A 238 -1.78 14.75 -11.28
C PRO A 238 -2.24 13.62 -10.38
N ALA A 239 -1.84 12.40 -10.72
CA ALA A 239 -1.90 11.29 -9.78
C ALA A 239 -0.79 11.37 -8.74
N HIS A 240 -0.99 10.85 -7.53
CA HIS A 240 0.11 10.37 -6.70
C HIS A 240 0.46 8.93 -7.10
N GLY A 241 -0.55 8.08 -7.25
CA GLY A 241 -0.45 6.67 -7.67
C GLY A 241 -0.03 5.69 -6.55
N ASP A 242 0.18 6.20 -5.34
CA ASP A 242 0.53 5.43 -4.13
C ASP A 242 0.26 6.23 -2.85
N ALA A 243 -0.89 6.91 -2.77
CA ALA A 243 -1.27 7.73 -1.61
C ALA A 243 -1.70 6.88 -0.39
N ASN A 244 -0.85 5.94 0.03
CA ASN A 244 -1.04 5.21 1.28
C ASN A 244 -0.72 6.11 2.48
N ILE A 245 -1.22 5.77 3.68
CA ILE A 245 -1.11 6.65 4.86
C ILE A 245 0.33 6.98 5.25
N ARG A 246 1.31 6.14 4.91
CA ARG A 246 2.74 6.35 5.23
C ARG A 246 3.43 7.33 4.30
N ASN A 247 2.87 7.59 3.12
CA ASN A 247 3.38 8.59 2.18
C ASN A 247 2.80 10.00 2.47
N LEU A 248 1.99 10.12 3.53
CA LEU A 248 1.27 11.32 3.93
C LEU A 248 1.75 11.71 5.33
N LEU A 249 2.65 12.68 5.40
CA LEU A 249 3.37 13.06 6.61
C LEU A 249 2.83 14.36 7.20
N PHE A 250 2.74 14.41 8.53
CA PHE A 250 2.42 15.61 9.29
C PHE A 250 3.57 15.96 10.21
N ALA A 251 4.03 17.20 10.14
CA ALA A 251 5.07 17.69 11.04
C ALA A 251 4.64 17.51 12.51
N THR A 252 5.56 17.03 13.34
CA THR A 252 5.36 16.94 14.80
C THR A 252 5.66 18.25 15.51
N ASP A 253 6.41 19.12 14.85
CA ASP A 253 6.79 20.43 15.37
C ASP A 253 5.81 21.48 14.83
N GLY A 254 4.97 22.03 15.72
CA GLY A 254 3.96 23.04 15.37
C GLY A 254 2.53 22.64 15.74
N PRO A 255 1.52 23.43 15.30
CA PRO A 255 0.12 23.13 15.59
C PRO A 255 -0.31 21.78 15.00
N ALA A 256 -0.95 20.96 15.83
CA ALA A 256 -1.49 19.67 15.40
C ALA A 256 -2.44 19.84 14.21
N GLY A 257 -2.32 18.94 13.23
CA GLY A 257 -3.16 18.98 12.03
C GLY A 257 -2.72 20.02 11.01
N THR A 258 -1.51 20.59 11.11
CA THR A 258 -0.92 21.44 10.06
C THR A 258 0.36 20.81 9.50
N GLY A 259 0.94 21.40 8.45
CA GLY A 259 2.26 20.97 7.96
C GLY A 259 2.29 19.68 7.15
N LEU A 260 1.22 19.38 6.39
CA LEU A 260 1.22 18.25 5.45
C LEU A 260 2.42 18.28 4.51
N ARG A 261 3.11 17.13 4.42
CA ARG A 261 4.09 16.80 3.39
C ARG A 261 3.78 15.46 2.73
N ILE A 262 4.03 15.40 1.43
CA ILE A 262 3.75 14.23 0.60
C ILE A 262 5.09 13.72 0.07
N ILE A 263 5.24 12.39 0.04
CA ILE A 263 6.47 11.73 -0.40
C ILE A 263 6.17 10.56 -1.32
N ASP A 264 7.19 10.08 -2.02
CA ASP A 264 7.14 8.82 -2.76
C ASP A 264 5.97 8.66 -3.76
N PRO A 265 5.76 9.63 -4.66
CA PRO A 265 4.79 9.43 -5.73
C PRO A 265 5.24 8.27 -6.64
N ARG A 266 4.31 7.67 -7.38
CA ARG A 266 4.57 6.41 -8.10
C ARG A 266 5.53 6.53 -9.28
N GLY A 267 5.73 7.73 -9.80
CA GLY A 267 6.42 8.04 -11.05
C GLY A 267 5.53 8.12 -12.29
N ALA A 268 4.21 8.31 -12.12
CA ALA A 268 3.26 8.43 -13.22
C ALA A 268 3.03 9.90 -13.60
N THR A 269 3.09 10.21 -14.89
CA THR A 269 2.82 11.56 -15.41
C THR A 269 1.51 11.64 -16.18
N ASP A 270 0.97 10.51 -16.62
CA ASP A 270 -0.33 10.44 -17.28
C ASP A 270 -1.48 10.73 -16.30
N PRO A 271 -2.60 11.30 -16.79
CA PRO A 271 -3.83 11.41 -16.02
C PRO A 271 -4.32 10.05 -15.52
N TRP A 272 -4.94 10.05 -14.34
CA TRP A 272 -5.39 8.84 -13.65
C TRP A 272 -6.74 9.03 -12.97
N ASP A 273 -7.39 7.94 -12.56
CA ASP A 273 -8.60 7.98 -11.74
C ASP A 273 -8.27 8.49 -10.31
N PRO A 274 -8.85 9.60 -9.83
CA PRO A 274 -8.62 10.08 -8.46
C PRO A 274 -9.00 9.07 -7.38
N VAL A 275 -10.03 8.25 -7.65
CA VAL A 275 -10.50 7.22 -6.72
C VAL A 275 -9.41 6.19 -6.41
N TYR A 276 -8.44 6.01 -7.32
CA TYR A 276 -7.31 5.12 -7.09
C TYR A 276 -6.50 5.52 -5.84
N ASP A 277 -6.18 6.80 -5.66
CA ASP A 277 -5.40 7.27 -4.52
C ASP A 277 -6.26 7.39 -3.25
N VAL A 278 -7.52 7.80 -3.38
CA VAL A 278 -8.47 7.83 -2.26
C VAL A 278 -8.67 6.41 -1.68
N ALA A 279 -8.73 5.38 -2.52
CA ALA A 279 -8.84 3.99 -2.10
C ALA A 279 -7.55 3.46 -1.43
N LYS A 280 -6.36 4.04 -1.70
CA LYS A 280 -5.10 3.63 -1.06
C LYS A 280 -5.07 3.98 0.44
N ILE A 281 -5.78 5.04 0.86
CA ILE A 281 -5.93 5.38 2.27
C ILE A 281 -6.77 4.31 2.98
N LEU A 282 -7.96 3.98 2.46
CA LEU A 282 -8.80 2.90 3.02
C LEU A 282 -8.05 1.57 3.07
N PHE A 283 -7.33 1.23 2.00
CA PHE A 283 -6.48 0.04 1.91
C PHE A 283 -5.44 -0.03 3.03
N SER A 284 -4.87 1.13 3.37
CA SER A 284 -3.90 1.25 4.45
C SER A 284 -4.52 0.99 5.82
N LEU A 285 -5.73 1.51 6.08
CA LEU A 285 -6.44 1.35 7.35
C LEU A 285 -6.88 -0.10 7.59
N THR A 286 -7.30 -0.79 6.53
CA THR A 286 -7.97 -2.10 6.66
C THR A 286 -7.02 -3.30 6.63
N VAL A 287 -6.00 -3.27 5.76
CA VAL A 287 -5.21 -4.48 5.44
C VAL A 287 -3.72 -4.18 5.50
N TRP A 288 -3.25 -3.22 4.71
CA TRP A 288 -1.82 -3.07 4.45
C TRP A 288 -0.99 -2.68 5.67
N ASP A 289 -1.33 -1.56 6.33
CA ASP A 289 -0.58 -1.13 7.50
C ASP A 289 -0.77 -2.08 8.70
N PRO A 290 -2.00 -2.59 9.00
CA PRO A 290 -2.19 -3.65 9.99
C PRO A 290 -1.29 -4.87 9.77
N MET A 291 -1.27 -5.45 8.56
CA MET A 291 -0.45 -6.63 8.30
C MET A 291 1.04 -6.37 8.49
N LEU A 292 1.52 -5.18 8.08
CA LEU A 292 2.92 -4.81 8.21
C LEU A 292 3.34 -4.46 9.65
N ARG A 293 2.45 -3.89 10.47
CA ARG A 293 2.79 -3.46 11.85
C ARG A 293 2.43 -4.49 12.91
N LEU A 294 1.30 -5.17 12.75
CA LEU A 294 0.75 -6.10 13.74
C LEU A 294 1.10 -7.56 13.40
N GLY A 295 1.65 -7.78 12.21
CA GLY A 295 1.99 -9.10 11.69
C GLY A 295 0.74 -9.84 11.22
N ILE A 296 0.92 -10.67 10.20
CA ILE A 296 -0.12 -11.58 9.72
C ILE A 296 0.19 -13.02 10.12
N ARG A 297 -0.85 -13.79 10.39
CA ARG A 297 -0.80 -15.24 10.55
C ARG A 297 -1.67 -15.89 9.49
N VAL A 298 -1.08 -16.80 8.71
CA VAL A 298 -1.83 -17.67 7.82
C VAL A 298 -1.65 -19.13 8.25
N GLY A 299 -2.75 -19.76 8.64
CA GLY A 299 -2.83 -21.19 8.96
C GLY A 299 -3.47 -21.98 7.81
N ARG A 300 -3.19 -23.28 7.74
CA ARG A 300 -3.77 -24.20 6.76
C ARG A 300 -4.20 -25.51 7.41
N ASP A 301 -5.40 -25.99 7.09
CA ASP A 301 -5.92 -27.27 7.57
C ASP A 301 -5.31 -28.46 6.77
N GLY A 302 -4.00 -28.65 6.89
CA GLY A 302 -3.28 -29.69 6.14
C GLY A 302 -3.14 -29.42 4.63
N PRO A 303 -2.63 -30.39 3.84
CA PRO A 303 -2.21 -30.14 2.45
C PRO A 303 -3.34 -29.78 1.48
N HIS A 304 -4.58 -30.13 1.81
CA HIS A 304 -5.77 -29.91 0.96
C HIS A 304 -6.89 -29.17 1.70
N GLY A 305 -6.67 -28.72 2.93
CA GLY A 305 -7.69 -28.02 3.68
C GLY A 305 -7.68 -26.50 3.47
N GLY A 306 -8.60 -25.84 4.17
CA GLY A 306 -8.81 -24.41 4.06
C GLY A 306 -7.73 -23.57 4.74
N TYR A 307 -7.76 -22.27 4.42
CA TYR A 307 -6.93 -21.26 5.02
C TYR A 307 -7.64 -20.58 6.19
N HIS A 308 -6.87 -20.26 7.22
CA HIS A 308 -7.26 -19.36 8.30
C HIS A 308 -6.35 -18.15 8.29
N LEU A 309 -6.94 -16.98 8.35
CA LEU A 309 -6.27 -15.68 8.24
C LEU A 309 -6.57 -14.89 9.51
N GLY A 310 -5.55 -14.24 10.08
CA GLY A 310 -5.75 -13.27 11.15
C GLY A 310 -4.50 -12.46 11.43
N LEU A 311 -4.67 -11.30 12.03
CA LEU A 311 -3.54 -10.53 12.55
C LEU A 311 -2.96 -11.26 13.78
N ARG A 312 -1.64 -11.20 13.96
CA ARG A 312 -0.99 -11.77 15.15
C ARG A 312 -1.31 -10.96 16.40
N ASN A 313 -1.45 -9.65 16.22
CA ASN A 313 -1.86 -8.71 17.25
C ASN A 313 -3.22 -8.09 16.90
N PRO A 314 -4.04 -7.72 17.90
CA PRO A 314 -5.32 -7.05 17.65
C PRO A 314 -5.16 -5.79 16.80
N ALA A 315 -6.08 -5.58 15.86
CA ALA A 315 -6.15 -4.34 15.10
C ALA A 315 -6.33 -3.13 16.01
N TYR A 316 -5.73 -1.99 15.66
CA TYR A 316 -5.95 -0.73 16.36
C TYR A 316 -7.45 -0.36 16.27
N PRO A 317 -8.15 -0.11 17.40
CA PRO A 317 -9.54 0.31 17.39
C PRO A 317 -9.80 1.52 16.51
N GLY A 318 -8.89 2.51 16.54
CA GLY A 318 -8.95 3.71 15.70
C GLY A 318 -8.89 3.41 14.20
N TYR A 319 -8.09 2.43 13.74
CA TYR A 319 -8.09 2.02 12.33
C TYR A 319 -9.41 1.41 11.90
N ARG A 320 -9.95 0.53 12.75
CA ARG A 320 -11.24 -0.13 12.51
C ARG A 320 -12.34 0.92 12.44
N SER A 321 -12.45 1.81 13.43
CA SER A 321 -13.45 2.89 13.45
C SER A 321 -13.33 3.79 12.21
N ALA A 322 -12.13 4.34 11.96
CA ALA A 322 -11.89 5.24 10.84
C ALA A 322 -12.16 4.60 9.48
N ALA A 323 -11.86 3.31 9.28
CA ALA A 323 -12.15 2.61 8.03
C ALA A 323 -13.66 2.56 7.73
N HIS A 324 -14.48 2.31 8.76
CA HIS A 324 -15.93 2.21 8.63
C HIS A 324 -16.58 3.58 8.40
N HIS A 325 -16.08 4.66 9.02
CA HIS A 325 -16.57 6.02 8.77
C HIS A 325 -15.96 6.69 7.52
N TYR A 326 -14.94 6.09 6.90
CA TYR A 326 -14.14 6.75 5.86
C TYR A 326 -14.98 7.27 4.69
N LEU A 327 -15.88 6.45 4.14
CA LEU A 327 -16.67 6.81 2.96
C LEU A 327 -17.67 7.94 3.23
N ASP A 328 -18.26 7.98 4.43
CA ASP A 328 -19.20 9.03 4.82
C ASP A 328 -18.45 10.34 5.04
N ARG A 329 -17.30 10.29 5.70
CA ARG A 329 -16.46 11.46 5.96
C ARG A 329 -15.83 12.06 4.70
N LEU A 330 -15.81 11.34 3.58
CA LEU A 330 -15.40 11.91 2.29
C LEU A 330 -16.42 12.92 1.75
N ASP A 331 -17.69 12.85 2.14
CA ASP A 331 -18.71 13.81 1.69
C ASP A 331 -18.46 15.22 2.25
N ASP A 332 -17.77 15.31 3.40
CA ASP A 332 -17.35 16.56 4.03
C ASP A 332 -16.03 17.13 3.43
N THR A 333 -15.52 16.54 2.35
CA THR A 333 -14.26 16.95 1.71
C THR A 333 -14.47 17.45 0.28
N ASP A 334 -13.39 17.90 -0.36
CA ASP A 334 -13.40 18.33 -1.76
C ASP A 334 -13.70 17.15 -2.75
N ALA A 335 -13.79 15.91 -2.28
CA ALA A 335 -14.05 14.73 -3.12
C ALA A 335 -15.38 14.79 -3.88
N ALA A 336 -16.47 15.17 -3.20
CA ALA A 336 -17.79 15.25 -3.84
C ALA A 336 -17.82 16.28 -4.98
N ALA A 337 -17.10 17.40 -4.80
CA ALA A 337 -17.00 18.44 -5.82
C ALA A 337 -16.15 18.00 -7.02
N VAL A 338 -14.99 17.38 -6.77
CA VAL A 338 -14.09 16.92 -7.84
C VAL A 338 -14.69 15.77 -8.64
N LEU A 339 -15.42 14.87 -7.97
CA LEU A 339 -16.07 13.71 -8.59
C LEU A 339 -17.52 13.97 -9.02
N ALA A 340 -17.92 15.25 -9.13
CA ALA A 340 -19.24 15.61 -9.59
C ALA A 340 -19.54 15.04 -10.99
N GLY A 341 -20.71 14.40 -11.12
CA GLY A 341 -21.12 13.69 -12.34
C GLY A 341 -20.66 12.24 -12.44
N ASP A 342 -20.05 11.68 -11.39
CA ASP A 342 -19.71 10.27 -11.28
C ASP A 342 -20.49 9.61 -10.12
N PRO A 343 -21.75 9.20 -10.31
CA PRO A 343 -22.60 8.74 -9.19
C PRO A 343 -22.10 7.45 -8.53
N HIS A 344 -21.20 6.70 -9.17
CA HIS A 344 -20.75 5.39 -8.69
C HIS A 344 -19.32 5.40 -8.13
N TRP A 345 -18.72 6.57 -7.91
CA TRP A 345 -17.31 6.68 -7.49
C TRP A 345 -17.03 5.98 -6.15
N LYS A 346 -17.96 5.98 -5.19
CA LYS A 346 -17.81 5.25 -3.91
C LYS A 346 -17.84 3.73 -4.10
N GLN A 347 -18.69 3.23 -5.00
CA GLN A 347 -18.70 1.81 -5.35
C GLN A 347 -17.40 1.41 -6.07
N ARG A 348 -16.92 2.26 -6.99
CA ARG A 348 -15.61 2.10 -7.63
C ARG A 348 -14.47 2.13 -6.61
N LEU A 349 -14.57 2.93 -5.54
CA LEU A 349 -13.59 2.99 -4.46
C LEU A 349 -13.46 1.64 -3.76
N LEU A 350 -14.57 0.99 -3.39
CA LEU A 350 -14.56 -0.33 -2.75
C LEU A 350 -13.99 -1.42 -3.68
N LEU A 351 -14.36 -1.42 -4.96
CA LEU A 351 -13.74 -2.31 -5.94
C LEU A 351 -12.23 -2.07 -6.05
N THR A 352 -11.83 -0.81 -6.12
CA THR A 352 -10.41 -0.42 -6.24
C THR A 352 -9.62 -0.76 -4.97
N HIS A 353 -10.24 -0.67 -3.80
CA HIS A 353 -9.70 -1.13 -2.53
C HIS A 353 -9.39 -2.63 -2.56
N ALA A 354 -10.37 -3.47 -2.94
CA ALA A 354 -10.15 -4.91 -3.08
C ALA A 354 -9.04 -5.24 -4.09
N LEU A 355 -9.00 -4.52 -5.21
CA LEU A 355 -7.97 -4.67 -6.24
C LEU A 355 -6.59 -4.19 -5.77
N HIS A 356 -6.50 -3.16 -4.93
CA HIS A 356 -5.24 -2.76 -4.30
C HIS A 356 -4.71 -3.86 -3.39
N VAL A 357 -5.57 -4.46 -2.58
CA VAL A 357 -5.20 -5.59 -1.71
C VAL A 357 -4.64 -6.75 -2.54
N LEU A 358 -5.32 -7.13 -3.62
CA LEU A 358 -4.85 -8.18 -4.53
C LEU A 358 -3.55 -7.82 -5.26
N ALA A 359 -3.45 -6.59 -5.78
CA ALA A 359 -2.29 -6.12 -6.53
C ALA A 359 -1.04 -5.91 -5.64
N GLU A 360 -1.24 -5.77 -4.32
CA GLU A 360 -0.18 -5.68 -3.33
C GLU A 360 0.47 -7.03 -3.02
N ALA A 361 -0.29 -8.14 -3.06
CA ALA A 361 0.23 -9.48 -2.76
C ALA A 361 1.59 -9.80 -3.43
N PRO A 362 1.76 -9.64 -4.75
CA PRO A 362 3.06 -9.87 -5.40
C PRO A 362 4.13 -8.84 -5.03
N CYS A 363 3.76 -7.62 -4.60
CA CYS A 363 4.72 -6.62 -4.12
C CYS A 363 5.39 -7.06 -2.81
N ARG A 364 4.67 -7.78 -1.94
CA ARG A 364 5.20 -8.27 -0.67
C ARG A 364 6.29 -9.33 -0.84
N LEU A 365 6.31 -10.07 -1.95
CA LEU A 365 7.39 -11.01 -2.28
C LEU A 365 8.75 -10.32 -2.46
N SER A 366 8.74 -9.02 -2.77
CA SER A 366 9.95 -8.20 -2.91
C SER A 366 10.40 -7.56 -1.59
N ASP A 367 9.73 -7.82 -0.46
CA ASP A 367 10.09 -7.26 0.83
C ASP A 367 11.39 -7.90 1.35
N ARG A 368 12.52 -7.21 1.13
CA ARG A 368 13.85 -7.64 1.63
C ARG A 368 14.15 -7.16 3.05
N LYS A 369 13.21 -6.42 3.65
CA LYS A 369 13.31 -5.83 4.98
C LYS A 369 12.05 -6.12 5.77
N PRO A 370 11.79 -7.38 6.10
CA PRO A 370 10.62 -7.71 6.89
C PRO A 370 10.71 -6.94 8.21
N LYS A 371 9.79 -5.99 8.41
CA LYS A 371 9.69 -5.28 9.68
C LYS A 371 9.22 -6.27 10.74
N PRO A 372 9.83 -6.29 11.94
CA PRO A 372 9.24 -7.04 13.03
C PRO A 372 7.88 -6.44 13.38
N ASP A 373 6.90 -7.29 13.66
CA ASP A 373 5.63 -6.87 14.23
C ASP A 373 5.81 -6.29 15.65
N ALA A 374 4.71 -5.87 16.28
CA ALA A 374 4.71 -5.31 17.62
C ALA A 374 5.38 -6.21 18.69
N ASP A 375 5.47 -7.53 18.46
CA ASP A 375 6.11 -8.50 19.36
C ASP A 375 7.56 -8.83 18.96
N GLY A 376 8.11 -8.15 17.95
CA GLY A 376 9.46 -8.43 17.44
C GLY A 376 9.53 -9.56 16.40
N ARG A 377 8.41 -10.11 15.91
CA ARG A 377 8.41 -11.25 14.97
C ARG A 377 8.36 -10.80 13.52
N HIS A 378 9.15 -11.43 12.67
CA HIS A 378 9.12 -11.17 11.23
C HIS A 378 8.04 -11.99 10.53
N SER A 379 7.28 -11.39 9.61
CA SER A 379 6.47 -12.13 8.65
C SER A 379 7.30 -12.41 7.40
N PRO A 380 7.43 -13.68 6.98
CA PRO A 380 8.02 -14.00 5.69
C PRO A 380 7.30 -13.29 4.54
N PRO A 381 8.01 -12.87 3.48
CA PRO A 381 7.41 -12.28 2.28
C PRO A 381 6.24 -13.09 1.71
N GLU A 382 6.35 -14.42 1.69
CA GLU A 382 5.34 -15.35 1.21
C GLU A 382 4.09 -15.34 2.10
N GLU A 383 4.25 -15.23 3.42
CA GLU A 383 3.13 -15.14 4.35
C GLU A 383 2.38 -13.81 4.19
N LEU A 384 3.11 -12.71 4.00
CA LEU A 384 2.51 -11.39 3.70
C LEU A 384 1.79 -11.39 2.36
N ALA A 385 2.41 -11.96 1.32
CA ALA A 385 1.81 -12.08 -0.01
C ALA A 385 0.53 -12.92 0.03
N LEU A 386 0.57 -14.08 0.68
CA LEU A 386 -0.58 -14.95 0.86
C LEU A 386 -1.69 -14.27 1.68
N GLY A 387 -1.34 -13.58 2.76
CA GLY A 387 -2.30 -12.81 3.58
C GLY A 387 -3.05 -11.75 2.78
N HIS A 388 -2.35 -10.99 1.93
CA HIS A 388 -2.96 -10.02 1.02
C HIS A 388 -3.86 -10.71 -0.01
N TYR A 389 -3.38 -11.78 -0.65
CA TYR A 389 -4.17 -12.51 -1.65
C TYR A 389 -5.48 -13.07 -1.09
N LEU A 390 -5.43 -13.70 0.11
CA LEU A 390 -6.61 -14.24 0.78
C LEU A 390 -7.58 -13.14 1.21
N SER A 391 -7.08 -12.03 1.76
CA SER A 391 -7.91 -10.89 2.16
C SER A 391 -8.60 -10.23 0.96
N GLY A 392 -7.86 -10.03 -0.13
CA GLY A 392 -8.39 -9.51 -1.38
C GLY A 392 -9.41 -10.46 -2.03
N THR A 393 -9.21 -11.77 -1.89
CA THR A 393 -10.19 -12.78 -2.32
C THR A 393 -11.50 -12.63 -1.57
N LEU A 394 -11.45 -12.49 -0.25
CA LEU A 394 -12.65 -12.33 0.58
C LEU A 394 -13.42 -11.05 0.23
N LEU A 395 -12.72 -9.92 0.09
CA LEU A 395 -13.31 -8.63 -0.31
C LEU A 395 -13.98 -8.72 -1.68
N LEU A 396 -13.28 -9.26 -2.68
CA LEU A 396 -13.80 -9.35 -4.04
C LEU A 396 -15.01 -10.29 -4.15
N ASN A 397 -15.00 -11.42 -3.42
CA ASN A 397 -16.14 -12.33 -3.40
C ASN A 397 -17.35 -11.71 -2.69
N ASP A 398 -17.16 -10.93 -1.62
CA ASP A 398 -18.28 -10.22 -0.98
C ASP A 398 -18.89 -9.18 -1.94
N LEU A 399 -18.08 -8.39 -2.65
CA LEU A 399 -18.58 -7.47 -3.70
C LEU A 399 -19.42 -8.20 -4.74
N ALA A 400 -18.89 -9.31 -5.27
CA ALA A 400 -19.60 -10.11 -6.26
C ALA A 400 -20.90 -10.71 -5.70
N ALA A 401 -20.92 -11.10 -4.43
CA ALA A 401 -22.11 -11.63 -3.77
C ALA A 401 -23.18 -10.55 -3.58
N GLN A 402 -22.80 -9.35 -3.14
CA GLN A 402 -23.72 -8.21 -3.03
C GLN A 402 -24.32 -7.83 -4.40
N TRP A 403 -23.49 -7.85 -5.45
CA TRP A 403 -23.95 -7.62 -6.82
C TRP A 403 -24.95 -8.65 -7.32
N ALA A 404 -24.69 -9.94 -7.05
CA ALA A 404 -25.60 -11.03 -7.41
C ALA A 404 -26.93 -10.97 -6.64
N GLN A 405 -26.94 -10.36 -5.45
CA GLN A 405 -28.15 -10.09 -4.66
C GLN A 405 -28.97 -8.91 -5.20
N GLY A 406 -28.51 -8.24 -6.27
CA GLY A 406 -29.22 -7.12 -6.88
C GLY A 406 -29.09 -5.81 -6.08
N ALA A 407 -28.10 -5.70 -5.19
CA ALA A 407 -27.88 -4.50 -4.41
C ALA A 407 -27.60 -3.30 -5.33
N ALA A 408 -28.40 -2.22 -5.19
CA ALA A 408 -28.20 -0.98 -5.92
C ALA A 408 -26.98 -0.21 -5.39
N ASP A 409 -26.82 -0.23 -4.06
CA ASP A 409 -25.67 0.29 -3.33
C ASP A 409 -25.03 -0.83 -2.51
N LEU A 410 -23.71 -0.74 -2.32
CA LEU A 410 -22.95 -1.71 -1.54
C LEU A 410 -23.09 -1.41 -0.05
N ASP A 411 -23.34 -2.45 0.75
CA ASP A 411 -23.24 -2.42 2.19
C ASP A 411 -21.75 -2.30 2.57
N VAL A 412 -21.33 -1.07 2.84
CA VAL A 412 -19.95 -0.69 3.18
C VAL A 412 -19.49 -1.40 4.44
N ASP A 413 -20.31 -1.39 5.49
CA ASP A 413 -19.93 -1.98 6.78
C ASP A 413 -19.76 -3.48 6.67
N ARG A 414 -20.70 -4.17 6.02
CA ARG A 414 -20.56 -5.60 5.74
C ARG A 414 -19.30 -5.89 4.92
N HIS A 415 -19.03 -5.09 3.90
CA HIS A 415 -17.89 -5.29 3.02
C HIS A 415 -16.56 -5.15 3.78
N LEU A 416 -16.41 -4.10 4.57
CA LEU A 416 -15.19 -3.85 5.36
C LEU A 416 -15.06 -4.85 6.51
N ALA A 417 -16.17 -5.28 7.12
CA ALA A 417 -16.19 -6.26 8.20
C ALA A 417 -15.50 -7.58 7.86
N VAL A 418 -15.46 -7.93 6.58
CA VAL A 418 -14.77 -9.12 6.07
C VAL A 418 -13.28 -9.14 6.41
N VAL A 419 -12.64 -7.97 6.54
CA VAL A 419 -11.21 -7.84 6.86
C VAL A 419 -10.93 -7.07 8.16
N THR A 420 -11.90 -6.31 8.68
CA THR A 420 -11.75 -5.53 9.93
C THR A 420 -12.37 -6.20 11.16
N GLY A 421 -13.23 -7.21 10.98
CA GLY A 421 -14.00 -7.83 12.06
C GLY A 421 -15.25 -7.05 12.50
N GLY A 422 -15.74 -6.14 11.66
CA GLY A 422 -16.96 -5.33 11.86
C GLY A 422 -16.68 -3.90 12.34
N PRO A 423 -17.71 -3.04 12.51
CA PRO A 423 -17.55 -1.77 13.22
C PRO A 423 -17.31 -2.03 14.72
N PRO A 424 -16.57 -1.16 15.46
CA PRO A 424 -16.40 -1.35 16.90
C PRO A 424 -17.78 -1.44 17.58
N GLY A 425 -17.95 -2.41 18.49
CA GLY A 425 -19.23 -2.62 19.16
C GLY A 425 -19.59 -1.38 19.98
N HIS A 426 -20.77 -0.81 19.72
CA HIS A 426 -21.35 0.29 20.49
C HIS A 426 -21.64 -0.09 21.95
#